data_AF-A0A3M1Z7M4-F1
#
_entry.id   AF-A0A3M1Z7M4-F1
#
_cell.length_a   1.000
_cell.length_b   1.000
_cell.length_c   1.000
_cell.angle_alpha   90.00
_cell.angle_beta   90.00
_cell.angle_gamma   90.00
#
_symmetry.space_group_name_H-M   'P 1'
#
loop_
_entity.id
_entity.type
_entity.pdbx_description
1 polymer ?
#
loop_
_entity_poly.entity_id
_entity_poly.type
_entity_poly.pdbx_seq_one_letter_code
_entity_poly.pdbx_strand_id
1 'polypeptide(L)'
;AVDNRQLLLDYQRDFFRESHEMAAKNPVKAYVFGDAFDRTKTRAFARLLKRHHIEVRHLAKSHTADNRHFEPGKAFVVPLDQMQYRLIQTFFEPHTTFLDSVFYDASAWTVALAFDMPYARLRSVPAGRELTDEDLEPTPRNVAPTQYAWVFDWSDYAAPRALYYLLDKGVVVRAATKPFMIKENGVERAFHYGSMLIALTDQYLNPERVHDLVNEAGRLANIEIVPVSTGMNVAGPYLGSRAFVPVSKPRVAMVVGDGISGYEAGEIWHLLDTQLGMPVTKVDLLDFDRLRPENYTAIIFPSGNYSALKQDRIETLKNWASRGGTLIFMRQSVAWAVRQGLVKEHFKKPPKSKNGKPRRFDFGTARDRRGALAVGGSIYLTSLDITHPLAFGYHRRQLPVYRNHDIFIEPSENPYSTVAQYTDAPLLDGYIHPDNLEMIKNSASLLVSRLSRGRAILFVDNPNFRGFWYGTNRLFFNALFFAELSDPPGGGE
;
A
#
# COMPACT_ATOMS: atom_id res chain seq x y z
N ALA A 1 -39.53 2.58 -17.33
CA ALA A 1 -39.23 1.81 -16.10
C ALA A 1 -40.29 0.75 -15.80
N VAL A 2 -41.60 1.05 -15.96
CA VAL A 2 -42.69 0.09 -15.73
C VAL A 2 -42.73 -1.05 -16.78
N ASP A 3 -42.43 -0.75 -18.05
CA ASP A 3 -42.53 -1.73 -19.15
C ASP A 3 -41.56 -2.92 -19.04
N ASN A 4 -40.43 -2.73 -18.34
CA ASN A 4 -39.42 -3.78 -18.11
C ASN A 4 -39.49 -4.39 -16.71
N ARG A 5 -40.56 -4.12 -15.93
CA ARG A 5 -40.65 -4.57 -14.53
C ARG A 5 -40.49 -6.08 -14.40
N GLN A 6 -41.23 -6.85 -15.22
CA GLN A 6 -41.20 -8.31 -15.14
C GLN A 6 -39.81 -8.85 -15.51
N LEU A 7 -39.22 -8.33 -16.59
CA LEU A 7 -37.87 -8.67 -17.02
C LEU A 7 -36.82 -8.43 -15.93
N LEU A 8 -36.85 -7.28 -15.25
CA LEU A 8 -35.89 -6.96 -14.19
C LEU A 8 -36.07 -7.83 -12.95
N LEU A 9 -37.31 -8.17 -12.59
CA LEU A 9 -37.61 -9.08 -11.48
C LEU A 9 -37.18 -10.52 -11.79
N ASP A 10 -37.45 -11.00 -13.00
CA ASP A 10 -37.01 -12.32 -13.46
C ASP A 10 -35.48 -12.38 -13.51
N TYR A 11 -34.82 -11.34 -14.03
CA TYR A 11 -33.36 -11.24 -14.02
C TYR A 11 -32.79 -11.30 -12.61
N GLN A 12 -33.36 -10.55 -11.65
CA GLN A 12 -32.91 -10.59 -10.26
C GLN A 12 -33.10 -11.99 -9.64
N ARG A 13 -34.28 -12.60 -9.82
CA ARG A 13 -34.56 -13.96 -9.31
C ARG A 13 -33.60 -14.98 -9.90
N ASP A 14 -33.45 -14.97 -11.21
CA ASP A 14 -32.63 -15.94 -11.94
C ASP A 14 -31.14 -15.76 -11.62
N PHE A 15 -30.67 -14.53 -11.45
CA PHE A 15 -29.31 -14.23 -10.99
C PHE A 15 -28.96 -14.95 -9.68
N PHE A 16 -29.83 -14.88 -8.66
CA PHE A 16 -29.60 -15.54 -7.37
C PHE A 16 -29.84 -17.06 -7.42
N ARG A 17 -30.85 -17.54 -8.15
CA ARG A 17 -31.08 -18.97 -8.33
C ARG A 17 -29.88 -19.65 -8.98
N GLU A 18 -29.39 -19.09 -10.09
CA GLU A 18 -28.22 -19.59 -10.80
C GLU A 18 -26.96 -19.53 -9.95
N SER A 19 -26.80 -18.50 -9.11
CA SER A 19 -25.65 -18.39 -8.20
C SER A 19 -25.51 -19.60 -7.28
N HIS A 20 -26.61 -20.13 -6.73
CA HIS A 20 -26.56 -21.36 -5.92
C HIS A 20 -26.17 -22.59 -6.74
N GLU A 21 -26.73 -22.75 -7.94
CA GLU A 21 -26.37 -23.87 -8.82
C GLU A 21 -24.91 -23.82 -9.23
N MET A 22 -24.39 -22.61 -9.50
CA MET A 22 -22.98 -22.37 -9.81
C MET A 22 -22.10 -22.71 -8.61
N ALA A 23 -22.45 -22.28 -7.39
CA ALA A 23 -21.72 -22.60 -6.17
C ALA A 23 -21.66 -24.12 -5.91
N ALA A 24 -22.77 -24.84 -6.12
CA ALA A 24 -22.84 -26.28 -5.97
C ALA A 24 -21.91 -27.02 -6.94
N LYS A 25 -21.79 -26.53 -8.19
CA LYS A 25 -20.92 -27.10 -9.24
C LYS A 25 -19.47 -26.65 -9.14
N ASN A 26 -19.17 -25.54 -8.45
CA ASN A 26 -17.82 -25.00 -8.35
C ASN A 26 -16.90 -25.96 -7.54
N PRO A 27 -15.70 -26.33 -8.04
CA PRO A 27 -14.75 -27.16 -7.28
C PRO A 27 -14.19 -26.46 -6.02
N VAL A 28 -14.19 -25.13 -6.00
CA VAL A 28 -13.89 -24.33 -4.81
C VAL A 28 -15.16 -24.26 -3.96
N LYS A 29 -15.04 -24.60 -2.68
CA LYS A 29 -16.16 -24.59 -1.71
C LYS A 29 -16.01 -23.48 -0.67
N ALA A 30 -14.81 -22.96 -0.48
CA ALA A 30 -14.55 -21.82 0.39
C ALA A 30 -13.23 -21.13 0.02
N TYR A 31 -13.05 -19.92 0.54
CA TYR A 31 -11.74 -19.27 0.63
C TYR A 31 -11.33 -19.18 2.10
N VAL A 32 -10.06 -19.39 2.39
CA VAL A 32 -9.44 -19.00 3.67
C VAL A 32 -8.58 -17.79 3.42
N PHE A 33 -8.61 -16.80 4.31
CA PHE A 33 -7.81 -15.59 4.20
C PHE A 33 -7.31 -15.11 5.56
N GLY A 34 -6.19 -14.40 5.57
CA GLY A 34 -5.65 -13.77 6.77
C GLY A 34 -4.16 -13.51 6.67
N ASP A 35 -3.72 -12.38 7.20
CA ASP A 35 -2.31 -12.03 7.30
C ASP A 35 -1.80 -12.29 8.72
N ALA A 36 -0.76 -13.12 8.85
CA ALA A 36 -0.19 -13.50 10.14
C ALA A 36 0.42 -12.30 10.90
N PHE A 37 0.76 -11.23 10.19
CA PHE A 37 1.46 -10.05 10.72
C PHE A 37 0.58 -8.79 10.76
N ASP A 38 -0.59 -8.80 10.12
CA ASP A 38 -1.45 -7.62 9.98
C ASP A 38 -2.90 -7.93 10.34
N ARG A 39 -3.21 -7.82 11.64
CA ARG A 39 -4.54 -8.10 12.17
C ARG A 39 -5.51 -6.98 11.80
N THR A 40 -5.05 -5.73 11.79
CA THR A 40 -5.88 -4.59 11.41
C THR A 40 -6.39 -4.72 9.98
N LYS A 41 -5.51 -5.01 9.01
CA LYS A 41 -5.89 -5.20 7.61
C LYS A 41 -6.80 -6.41 7.42
N THR A 42 -6.53 -7.51 8.12
CA THR A 42 -7.38 -8.72 8.09
C THR A 42 -8.79 -8.43 8.63
N ARG A 43 -8.91 -7.69 9.74
CA ARG A 43 -10.20 -7.26 10.28
C ARG A 43 -10.92 -6.30 9.35
N ALA A 44 -10.21 -5.35 8.72
CA ALA A 44 -10.79 -4.43 7.75
C ALA A 44 -11.39 -5.18 6.54
N PHE A 45 -10.68 -6.19 6.02
CA PHE A 45 -11.18 -7.04 4.94
C PHE A 45 -12.41 -7.84 5.36
N ALA A 46 -12.40 -8.45 6.56
CA ALA A 46 -13.55 -9.16 7.10
C ALA A 46 -14.77 -8.23 7.30
N ARG A 47 -14.57 -7.01 7.83
CA ARG A 47 -15.64 -6.00 7.94
C ARG A 47 -16.23 -5.63 6.59
N LEU A 48 -15.40 -5.52 5.55
CA LEU A 48 -15.86 -5.22 4.20
C LEU A 48 -16.74 -6.35 3.64
N LEU A 49 -16.32 -7.61 3.80
CA LEU A 49 -17.14 -8.77 3.43
C LEU A 49 -18.49 -8.74 4.16
N LYS A 50 -18.48 -8.54 5.48
CA LYS A 50 -19.70 -8.48 6.30
C LYS A 50 -20.63 -7.33 5.92
N ARG A 51 -20.09 -6.16 5.55
CA ARG A 51 -20.88 -5.04 5.03
C ARG A 51 -21.66 -5.40 3.75
N HIS A 52 -21.16 -6.35 2.97
CA HIS A 52 -21.83 -6.91 1.81
C HIS A 52 -22.70 -8.13 2.13
N HIS A 53 -22.98 -8.39 3.41
CA HIS A 53 -23.74 -9.53 3.91
C HIS A 53 -23.14 -10.89 3.48
N ILE A 54 -21.82 -10.95 3.33
CA ILE A 54 -21.10 -12.20 3.09
C ILE A 54 -20.83 -12.87 4.44
N GLU A 55 -21.25 -14.13 4.57
CA GLU A 55 -20.95 -14.96 5.73
C GLU A 55 -19.44 -15.19 5.83
N VAL A 56 -18.88 -14.91 7.00
CA VAL A 56 -17.48 -15.16 7.34
C VAL A 56 -17.46 -16.01 8.61
N ARG A 57 -16.58 -17.01 8.67
CA ARG A 57 -16.38 -17.90 9.82
C ARG A 57 -14.99 -17.77 10.41
N HIS A 58 -14.88 -18.00 11.72
CA HIS A 58 -13.59 -18.21 12.35
C HIS A 58 -12.93 -19.48 11.82
N LEU A 59 -11.61 -19.49 11.71
CA LEU A 59 -10.87 -20.72 11.45
C LEU A 59 -10.66 -21.48 12.77
N ALA A 60 -11.28 -22.66 12.94
CA ALA A 60 -11.20 -23.39 14.20
C ALA A 60 -9.85 -24.11 14.45
N LYS A 61 -9.15 -24.51 13.38
CA LYS A 61 -7.86 -25.21 13.44
C LYS A 61 -6.95 -24.70 12.32
N SER A 62 -5.65 -24.73 12.55
CA SER A 62 -4.68 -24.31 11.53
C SER A 62 -4.90 -25.09 10.24
N HIS A 63 -4.74 -24.38 9.12
CA HIS A 63 -4.99 -24.94 7.80
C HIS A 63 -3.89 -24.51 6.84
N THR A 64 -3.45 -25.42 5.98
CA THR A 64 -2.45 -25.13 4.95
C THR A 64 -3.07 -25.37 3.59
N ALA A 65 -3.07 -24.34 2.74
CA ALA A 65 -3.60 -24.38 1.39
C ALA A 65 -2.81 -23.45 0.48
N ASP A 66 -2.64 -23.80 -0.79
CA ASP A 66 -1.85 -23.04 -1.78
C ASP A 66 -0.47 -22.59 -1.26
N ASN A 67 0.24 -23.50 -0.58
CA ASN A 67 1.55 -23.27 0.07
C ASN A 67 1.57 -22.15 1.13
N ARG A 68 0.42 -21.83 1.73
CA ARG A 68 0.27 -20.83 2.79
C ARG A 68 -0.28 -21.48 4.05
N HIS A 69 0.22 -21.04 5.20
CA HIS A 69 -0.25 -21.47 6.51
C HIS A 69 -1.19 -20.43 7.11
N PHE A 70 -2.35 -20.86 7.60
CA PHE A 70 -3.36 -20.03 8.22
C PHE A 70 -3.60 -20.50 9.66
N GLU A 71 -3.54 -19.57 10.61
CA GLU A 71 -3.66 -19.86 12.04
C GLU A 71 -5.02 -19.39 12.59
N PRO A 72 -5.65 -20.13 13.51
CA PRO A 72 -6.83 -19.68 14.24
C PRO A 72 -6.61 -18.32 14.91
N GLY A 73 -7.63 -17.46 14.87
CA GLY A 73 -7.58 -16.09 15.43
C GLY A 73 -6.79 -15.07 14.59
N LYS A 74 -6.10 -15.50 13.53
CA LYS A 74 -5.45 -14.63 12.54
C LYS A 74 -6.01 -14.80 11.13
N ALA A 75 -6.81 -15.84 10.91
CA ALA A 75 -7.43 -16.15 9.62
C ALA A 75 -8.91 -16.49 9.77
N PHE A 76 -9.64 -16.29 8.68
CA PHE A 76 -11.07 -16.49 8.56
C PHE A 76 -11.40 -17.28 7.30
N VAL A 77 -12.62 -17.83 7.24
CA VAL A 77 -13.12 -18.62 6.13
C VAL A 77 -14.37 -17.97 5.56
N VAL A 78 -14.47 -17.90 4.22
CA VAL A 78 -15.68 -17.50 3.50
C VAL A 78 -16.23 -18.72 2.76
N PRO A 79 -17.34 -19.33 3.21
CA PRO A 79 -18.03 -20.36 2.44
C PRO A 79 -18.52 -19.78 1.10
N LEU A 80 -18.42 -20.56 0.02
CA LEU A 80 -18.81 -20.09 -1.31
C LEU A 80 -20.31 -20.29 -1.60
N ASP A 81 -20.97 -21.25 -0.94
CA ASP A 81 -22.40 -21.54 -1.08
C ASP A 81 -23.26 -20.58 -0.27
N GLN A 82 -23.45 -19.38 -0.81
CA GLN A 82 -24.32 -18.33 -0.26
C GLN A 82 -24.83 -17.42 -1.39
N MET A 83 -25.84 -16.60 -1.12
CA MET A 83 -26.47 -15.71 -2.12
C MET A 83 -25.47 -14.78 -2.82
N GLN A 84 -24.40 -14.40 -2.12
CA GLN A 84 -23.33 -13.51 -2.58
C GLN A 84 -22.26 -14.23 -3.41
N TYR A 85 -22.47 -15.49 -3.84
CA TYR A 85 -21.51 -16.31 -4.61
C TYR A 85 -20.68 -15.52 -5.65
N ARG A 86 -21.36 -14.81 -6.57
CA ARG A 86 -20.68 -14.05 -7.64
C ARG A 86 -19.84 -12.89 -7.09
N LEU A 87 -20.31 -12.22 -6.03
CA LEU A 87 -19.56 -11.15 -5.38
C LEU A 87 -18.34 -11.70 -4.65
N ILE A 88 -18.45 -12.86 -4.00
CA ILE A 88 -17.32 -13.54 -3.36
C ILE A 88 -16.25 -13.87 -4.40
N GLN A 89 -16.65 -14.31 -5.60
CA GLN A 89 -15.70 -14.48 -6.71
C GLN A 89 -14.99 -13.16 -7.04
N THR A 90 -15.71 -12.04 -7.15
CA THR A 90 -15.06 -10.72 -7.35
C THR A 90 -14.09 -10.34 -6.22
N PHE A 91 -14.32 -10.78 -4.98
CA PHE A 91 -13.38 -10.51 -3.89
C PHE A 91 -12.06 -11.28 -4.02
N PHE A 92 -12.08 -12.51 -4.54
CA PHE A 92 -10.93 -13.43 -4.47
C PHE A 92 -10.37 -13.89 -5.82
N GLU A 93 -11.14 -13.79 -6.90
CA GLU A 93 -10.80 -14.39 -8.19
C GLU A 93 -10.43 -13.32 -9.22
N PRO A 94 -9.17 -13.32 -9.70
CA PRO A 94 -8.77 -12.47 -10.80
C PRO A 94 -9.31 -12.98 -12.15
N HIS A 95 -9.57 -12.05 -13.07
CA HIS A 95 -10.07 -12.31 -14.40
C HIS A 95 -9.24 -11.57 -15.46
N THR A 96 -8.72 -12.29 -16.45
CA THR A 96 -7.88 -11.72 -17.53
C THR A 96 -8.46 -11.91 -18.93
N THR A 97 -9.62 -12.57 -19.03
CA THR A 97 -10.29 -12.86 -20.30
C THR A 97 -11.61 -12.09 -20.38
N PHE A 98 -11.79 -11.34 -21.46
CA PHE A 98 -12.95 -10.47 -21.67
C PHE A 98 -13.46 -10.61 -23.10
N LEU A 99 -14.77 -10.40 -23.30
CA LEU A 99 -15.40 -10.39 -24.62
C LEU A 99 -15.13 -9.08 -25.38
N ASP A 100 -14.95 -7.98 -24.65
CA ASP A 100 -14.66 -6.64 -25.19
C ASP A 100 -13.24 -6.21 -24.78
N SER A 101 -12.63 -5.34 -25.59
CA SER A 101 -11.31 -4.74 -25.36
C SER A 101 -11.39 -3.25 -25.00
N VAL A 102 -12.57 -2.65 -25.00
CA VAL A 102 -12.76 -1.22 -24.68
C VAL A 102 -13.32 -1.06 -23.28
N PHE A 103 -12.53 -0.45 -22.39
CA PHE A 103 -12.90 -0.16 -21.00
C PHE A 103 -12.88 1.35 -20.75
N TYR A 104 -13.89 1.86 -20.03
CA TYR A 104 -14.00 3.29 -19.72
C TYR A 104 -12.99 3.75 -18.66
N ASP A 105 -12.75 2.94 -17.61
CA ASP A 105 -11.93 3.33 -16.45
C ASP A 105 -11.19 2.16 -15.78
N ALA A 106 -11.89 1.07 -15.47
CA ALA A 106 -11.32 -0.10 -14.81
C ALA A 106 -11.83 -1.41 -15.42
N SER A 107 -10.96 -2.42 -15.45
CA SER A 107 -11.25 -3.79 -15.90
C SER A 107 -10.97 -4.83 -14.82
N ALA A 108 -10.40 -4.43 -13.68
CA ALA A 108 -10.02 -5.30 -12.57
C ALA A 108 -10.59 -4.82 -11.22
N TRP A 109 -11.01 -5.77 -10.36
CA TRP A 109 -11.68 -5.47 -9.09
C TRP A 109 -11.35 -6.47 -7.96
N THR A 110 -10.37 -7.36 -8.13
CA THR A 110 -10.05 -8.35 -7.09
C THR A 110 -9.65 -7.71 -5.76
N VAL A 111 -10.57 -7.70 -4.80
CA VAL A 111 -10.41 -6.98 -3.53
C VAL A 111 -9.28 -7.55 -2.68
N ALA A 112 -9.09 -8.88 -2.69
CA ALA A 112 -7.99 -9.53 -1.99
C ALA A 112 -6.62 -9.06 -2.48
N LEU A 113 -6.48 -8.76 -3.78
CA LEU A 113 -5.26 -8.17 -4.34
C LEU A 113 -5.10 -6.71 -3.92
N ALA A 114 -6.19 -5.91 -3.90
CA ALA A 114 -6.16 -4.53 -3.43
C ALA A 114 -5.71 -4.40 -1.96
N PHE A 115 -6.05 -5.40 -1.13
CA PHE A 115 -5.61 -5.48 0.26
C PHE A 115 -4.23 -6.12 0.45
N ASP A 116 -3.60 -6.67 -0.60
CA ASP A 116 -2.47 -7.59 -0.46
C ASP A 116 -2.75 -8.63 0.66
N MET A 117 -3.94 -9.23 0.60
CA MET A 117 -4.43 -10.18 1.61
C MET A 117 -3.99 -11.58 1.22
N PRO A 118 -3.30 -12.34 2.07
CA PRO A 118 -3.10 -13.76 1.83
C PRO A 118 -4.43 -14.50 1.83
N TYR A 119 -4.64 -15.31 0.80
CA TYR A 119 -5.81 -16.18 0.71
C TYR A 119 -5.47 -17.47 -0.05
N ALA A 120 -6.32 -18.47 0.09
CA ALA A 120 -6.22 -19.75 -0.63
C ALA A 120 -7.61 -20.32 -0.94
N ARG A 121 -7.69 -21.11 -2.01
CA ARG A 121 -8.91 -21.83 -2.41
C ARG A 121 -9.03 -23.16 -1.68
N LEU A 122 -10.21 -23.46 -1.16
CA LEU A 122 -10.49 -24.70 -0.44
C LEU A 122 -11.52 -25.56 -1.16
N ARG A 123 -11.32 -26.88 -1.12
CA ARG A 123 -12.25 -27.88 -1.70
C ARG A 123 -13.36 -28.31 -0.73
N SER A 124 -13.27 -27.90 0.52
CA SER A 124 -14.29 -28.11 1.56
C SER A 124 -14.32 -26.90 2.49
N VAL A 125 -15.39 -26.75 3.27
CA VAL A 125 -15.53 -25.67 4.25
C VAL A 125 -14.97 -26.17 5.59
N PRO A 126 -13.87 -25.59 6.12
CA PRO A 126 -13.39 -25.93 7.46
C PRO A 126 -14.40 -25.60 8.55
N ALA A 127 -14.30 -26.29 9.69
CA ALA A 127 -15.13 -26.01 10.85
C ALA A 127 -14.81 -24.62 11.45
N GLY A 128 -15.84 -23.97 11.99
CA GLY A 128 -15.75 -22.64 12.57
C GLY A 128 -17.12 -22.04 12.79
N ARG A 129 -17.30 -21.32 13.90
CA ARG A 129 -18.52 -20.52 14.11
C ARG A 129 -18.50 -19.29 13.21
N GLU A 130 -19.69 -18.76 12.91
CA GLU A 130 -19.83 -17.47 12.23
C GLU A 130 -19.13 -16.35 13.02
N LEU A 131 -18.54 -15.41 12.27
CA LEU A 131 -17.86 -14.22 12.75
C LEU A 131 -18.88 -13.11 12.99
N THR A 132 -19.02 -12.64 14.23
CA THR A 132 -19.94 -11.55 14.59
C THR A 132 -19.27 -10.19 14.40
N ASP A 133 -20.05 -9.09 14.44
CA ASP A 133 -19.46 -7.75 14.39
C ASP A 133 -18.66 -7.44 15.66
N GLU A 134 -19.12 -7.95 16.81
CA GLU A 134 -18.42 -7.87 18.09
C GLU A 134 -17.03 -8.51 18.05
N ASP A 135 -16.87 -9.64 17.34
CA ASP A 135 -15.57 -10.29 17.16
C ASP A 135 -14.54 -9.42 16.42
N LEU A 136 -15.02 -8.48 15.59
CA LEU A 136 -14.18 -7.59 14.80
C LEU A 136 -13.81 -6.31 15.56
N GLU A 137 -14.50 -6.02 16.66
CA GLU A 137 -14.25 -4.81 17.42
C GLU A 137 -12.85 -4.78 18.05
N PRO A 138 -12.25 -3.59 18.17
CA PRO A 138 -11.03 -3.41 18.94
C PRO A 138 -11.21 -4.00 20.34
N THR A 139 -10.25 -4.80 20.78
CA THR A 139 -10.18 -5.26 22.17
C THR A 139 -9.01 -4.53 22.80
N PRO A 140 -9.22 -3.37 23.45
CA PRO A 140 -8.14 -2.56 23.95
C PRO A 140 -7.34 -3.38 24.96
N ARG A 141 -6.06 -3.61 24.68
CA ARG A 141 -5.14 -4.21 25.65
C ARG A 141 -4.36 -3.08 26.30
N ASN A 142 -4.36 -3.05 27.63
CA ASN A 142 -3.48 -2.15 28.36
C ASN A 142 -2.04 -2.55 28.10
N VAL A 143 -1.20 -1.58 27.78
CA VAL A 143 0.24 -1.80 27.65
C VAL A 143 0.81 -1.88 29.06
N ALA A 144 1.50 -2.97 29.39
CA ALA A 144 2.10 -3.10 30.71
C ALA A 144 3.28 -2.12 30.88
N PRO A 145 3.54 -1.62 32.10
CA PRO A 145 4.70 -0.77 32.36
C PRO A 145 5.99 -1.58 32.22
N THR A 146 7.10 -0.89 31.97
CA THR A 146 8.46 -1.46 31.94
C THR A 146 9.45 -0.44 32.46
N GLN A 147 10.64 -0.91 32.84
CA GLN A 147 11.76 -0.07 33.27
C GLN A 147 12.81 0.12 32.17
N TYR A 148 12.60 -0.46 30.98
CA TYR A 148 13.56 -0.39 29.89
C TYR A 148 12.98 0.19 28.59
N ALA A 149 12.15 -0.56 27.87
CA ALA A 149 11.59 -0.08 26.59
C ALA A 149 10.26 -0.75 26.24
N TRP A 150 9.52 -0.14 25.32
CA TRP A 150 8.41 -0.80 24.61
C TRP A 150 8.77 -1.03 23.14
N VAL A 151 8.22 -2.08 22.55
CA VAL A 151 8.39 -2.41 21.14
C VAL A 151 7.04 -2.72 20.51
N PHE A 152 6.81 -2.24 19.28
CA PHE A 152 5.68 -2.68 18.47
C PHE A 152 6.08 -2.96 17.02
N ASP A 153 5.41 -3.93 16.40
CA ASP A 153 5.69 -4.33 15.03
C ASP A 153 5.10 -3.29 14.06
N TRP A 154 5.91 -2.88 13.08
CA TRP A 154 5.45 -1.95 12.05
C TRP A 154 4.49 -2.60 11.06
N SER A 155 4.50 -3.93 10.94
CA SER A 155 3.75 -4.70 9.95
C SER A 155 2.24 -4.63 10.11
N ASP A 156 1.71 -4.20 11.26
CA ASP A 156 0.28 -3.95 11.42
C ASP A 156 -0.12 -2.67 10.71
N TYR A 157 -1.26 -2.67 10.00
CA TYR A 157 -1.71 -1.53 9.20
C TYR A 157 -1.92 -0.25 10.03
N ALA A 158 -2.28 -0.37 11.31
CA ALA A 158 -2.49 0.78 12.19
C ALA A 158 -1.22 1.26 12.91
N ALA A 159 -0.08 0.58 12.76
CA ALA A 159 1.19 0.99 13.39
C ALA A 159 1.62 2.44 13.08
N PRO A 160 1.45 2.95 11.84
CA PRO A 160 1.75 4.35 11.53
C PRO A 160 0.91 5.38 12.31
N ARG A 161 -0.33 5.03 12.69
CA ARG A 161 -1.19 5.90 13.53
C ARG A 161 -0.64 6.02 14.94
N ALA A 162 -0.24 4.89 15.55
CA ALA A 162 0.39 4.88 16.86
C ALA A 162 1.71 5.68 16.85
N LEU A 163 2.55 5.46 15.83
CA LEU A 163 3.80 6.18 15.66
C LEU A 163 3.57 7.70 15.56
N TYR A 164 2.65 8.13 14.68
CA TYR A 164 2.37 9.56 14.53
C TYR A 164 1.90 10.19 15.84
N TYR A 165 0.98 9.52 16.56
CA TYR A 165 0.49 9.99 17.85
C TYR A 165 1.64 10.19 18.85
N LEU A 166 2.54 9.22 18.96
CA LEU A 166 3.69 9.28 19.86
C LEU A 166 4.63 10.43 19.50
N LEU A 167 4.98 10.56 18.22
CA LEU A 167 5.85 11.64 17.74
C LEU A 167 5.20 13.02 17.93
N ASP A 168 3.88 13.14 17.73
CA ASP A 168 3.13 14.37 17.96
C ASP A 168 3.13 14.79 19.43
N LYS A 169 3.13 13.82 20.35
CA LYS A 169 3.22 14.04 21.80
C LYS A 169 4.65 14.18 22.32
N GLY A 170 5.64 14.19 21.44
CA GLY A 170 7.05 14.39 21.80
C GLY A 170 7.76 13.16 22.36
N VAL A 171 7.18 11.96 22.19
CA VAL A 171 7.86 10.70 22.53
C VAL A 171 8.91 10.40 21.47
N VAL A 172 10.12 10.07 21.92
CA VAL A 172 11.21 9.66 21.02
C VAL A 172 11.00 8.19 20.64
N VAL A 173 10.86 7.93 19.34
CA VAL A 173 10.67 6.57 18.81
C VAL A 173 11.77 6.28 17.80
N ARG A 174 12.30 5.05 17.81
CA ARG A 174 13.33 4.59 16.88
C ARG A 174 12.82 3.44 16.02
N ALA A 175 13.15 3.45 14.74
CA ALA A 175 12.87 2.35 13.82
C ALA A 175 14.05 1.38 13.74
N ALA A 176 13.77 0.08 13.77
CA ALA A 176 14.75 -0.96 13.55
C ALA A 176 15.07 -1.11 12.05
N THR A 177 16.33 -0.96 11.67
CA THR A 177 16.79 -1.16 10.29
C THR A 177 17.19 -2.62 9.99
N LYS A 178 17.06 -3.51 10.97
CA LYS A 178 17.31 -4.95 10.87
C LYS A 178 16.29 -5.73 11.71
N PRO A 179 15.90 -6.95 11.31
CA PRO A 179 15.09 -7.83 12.14
C PRO A 179 15.80 -8.21 13.43
N PHE A 180 15.04 -8.41 14.49
CA PHE A 180 15.53 -8.84 15.80
C PHE A 180 14.49 -9.72 16.49
N MET A 181 14.92 -10.39 17.57
CA MET A 181 14.05 -11.22 18.37
C MET A 181 14.29 -10.92 19.84
N ILE A 182 13.22 -10.68 20.59
CA ILE A 182 13.28 -10.49 22.05
C ILE A 182 12.70 -11.69 22.77
N LYS A 183 13.01 -11.80 24.05
CA LYS A 183 12.36 -12.74 24.97
C LYS A 183 11.53 -11.96 25.98
N GLU A 184 10.23 -12.16 25.96
CA GLU A 184 9.28 -11.55 26.90
C GLU A 184 8.60 -12.68 27.68
N ASN A 185 8.73 -12.69 29.01
CA ASN A 185 8.11 -13.70 29.89
C ASN A 185 8.37 -15.16 29.46
N GLY A 186 9.56 -15.44 28.90
CA GLY A 186 9.93 -16.76 28.41
C GLY A 186 9.52 -17.06 26.97
N VAL A 187 8.70 -16.22 26.35
CA VAL A 187 8.23 -16.35 24.96
C VAL A 187 9.13 -15.54 24.03
N GLU A 188 9.59 -16.17 22.96
CA GLU A 188 10.36 -15.50 21.90
C GLU A 188 9.41 -14.79 20.94
N ARG A 189 9.71 -13.52 20.66
CA ARG A 189 8.95 -12.70 19.72
C ARG A 189 9.88 -12.07 18.70
N ALA A 190 9.65 -12.40 17.43
CA ALA A 190 10.37 -11.82 16.30
C ALA A 190 9.75 -10.47 15.91
N PHE A 191 10.62 -9.55 15.50
CA PHE A 191 10.29 -8.23 15.01
C PHE A 191 11.08 -7.98 13.71
N HIS A 192 10.41 -7.37 12.74
CA HIS A 192 10.96 -7.21 11.39
C HIS A 192 11.40 -5.76 11.12
N TYR A 193 11.89 -5.53 9.89
CA TYR A 193 12.29 -4.21 9.43
C TYR A 193 11.21 -3.16 9.68
N GLY A 194 11.64 -2.03 10.25
CA GLY A 194 10.78 -0.91 10.62
C GLY A 194 10.12 -1.06 11.98
N SER A 195 10.29 -2.16 12.73
CA SER A 195 9.70 -2.26 14.08
C SER A 195 10.14 -1.11 14.99
N MET A 196 9.25 -0.65 15.85
CA MET A 196 9.39 0.58 16.63
C MET A 196 9.88 0.27 18.03
N LEU A 197 10.89 1.01 18.49
CA LEU A 197 11.46 0.94 19.83
C LEU A 197 11.25 2.28 20.55
N ILE A 198 10.70 2.21 21.76
CA ILE A 198 10.47 3.34 22.65
C ILE A 198 11.29 3.07 23.92
N ALA A 199 12.56 3.45 23.90
CA ALA A 199 13.46 3.27 25.04
C ALA A 199 13.27 4.41 26.04
N LEU A 200 13.14 4.09 27.33
CA LEU A 200 12.98 5.09 28.40
C LEU A 200 14.21 5.99 28.55
N THR A 201 15.40 5.48 28.23
CA THR A 201 16.66 6.23 28.29
C THR A 201 16.74 7.40 27.31
N ASP A 202 15.93 7.37 26.26
CA ASP A 202 15.97 8.36 25.18
C ASP A 202 14.96 9.49 25.39
N GLN A 203 14.11 9.39 26.42
CA GLN A 203 12.95 10.28 26.59
C GLN A 203 13.30 11.57 27.32
N TYR A 204 12.71 12.66 26.86
CA TYR A 204 12.71 13.94 27.58
C TYR A 204 11.56 14.07 28.59
N LEU A 205 10.58 13.15 28.51
CA LEU A 205 9.44 13.05 29.42
C LEU A 205 9.75 12.06 30.55
N ASN A 206 9.05 12.20 31.69
CA ASN A 206 9.18 11.22 32.77
C ASN A 206 8.61 9.84 32.36
N PRO A 207 9.11 8.73 32.95
CA PRO A 207 8.71 7.38 32.56
C PRO A 207 7.20 7.10 32.66
N GLU A 208 6.52 7.61 33.69
CA GLU A 208 5.08 7.44 33.88
C GLU A 208 4.28 8.06 32.73
N ARG A 209 4.65 9.29 32.34
CA ARG A 209 3.99 9.98 31.22
C ARG A 209 4.25 9.29 29.89
N VAL A 210 5.45 8.76 29.67
CA VAL A 210 5.75 7.97 28.48
C VAL A 210 4.88 6.72 28.44
N HIS A 211 4.76 6.00 29.57
CA HIS A 211 3.90 4.83 29.67
C HIS A 211 2.43 5.15 29.35
N ASP A 212 1.88 6.23 29.91
CA ASP A 212 0.52 6.69 29.60
C ASP A 212 0.32 6.93 28.10
N LEU A 213 1.25 7.65 27.47
CA LEU A 213 1.19 7.96 26.03
C LEU A 213 1.32 6.71 25.16
N VAL A 214 2.18 5.75 25.54
CA VAL A 214 2.32 4.46 24.86
C VAL A 214 1.03 3.64 24.98
N ASN A 215 0.43 3.62 26.17
CA ASN A 215 -0.82 2.92 26.41
C ASN A 215 -1.99 3.57 25.64
N GLU A 216 -2.07 4.90 25.60
CA GLU A 216 -3.00 5.65 24.76
C GLU A 216 -2.80 5.33 23.27
N ALA A 217 -1.56 5.31 22.78
CA ALA A 217 -1.25 4.97 21.39
C ALA A 217 -1.70 3.56 21.01
N GLY A 218 -1.42 2.58 21.88
CA GLY A 218 -1.85 1.18 21.71
C GLY A 218 -3.37 1.04 21.62
N ARG A 219 -4.11 1.75 22.49
CA ARG A 219 -5.59 1.77 22.44
C ARG A 219 -6.13 2.50 21.22
N LEU A 220 -5.56 3.66 20.89
CA LEU A 220 -5.99 4.50 19.75
C LEU A 220 -5.85 3.77 18.41
N ALA A 221 -4.73 3.07 18.22
CA ALA A 221 -4.44 2.32 17.00
C ALA A 221 -4.93 0.87 17.06
N ASN A 222 -5.33 0.37 18.25
CA ASN A 222 -5.69 -1.03 18.48
C ASN A 222 -4.58 -2.01 18.04
N ILE A 223 -3.33 -1.69 18.38
CA ILE A 223 -2.17 -2.53 18.10
C ILE A 223 -1.57 -3.11 19.39
N GLU A 224 -0.86 -4.21 19.27
CA GLU A 224 -0.10 -4.78 20.38
C GLU A 224 1.23 -4.02 20.55
N ILE A 225 1.44 -3.46 21.74
CA ILE A 225 2.71 -2.87 22.14
C ILE A 225 3.25 -3.67 23.32
N VAL A 226 4.50 -4.13 23.18
CA VAL A 226 5.11 -5.14 24.03
C VAL A 226 6.12 -4.47 24.97
N PRO A 227 6.01 -4.65 26.30
CA PRO A 227 7.04 -4.24 27.23
C PRO A 227 8.29 -5.13 27.07
N VAL A 228 9.46 -4.52 27.14
CA VAL A 228 10.74 -5.21 27.16
C VAL A 228 11.48 -4.80 28.42
N SER A 229 11.86 -5.78 29.24
CA SER A 229 12.48 -5.53 30.55
C SER A 229 14.00 -5.39 30.51
N THR A 230 14.66 -5.83 29.43
CA THR A 230 16.13 -5.79 29.30
C THR A 230 16.55 -5.45 27.87
N GLY A 231 17.78 -4.94 27.70
CA GLY A 231 18.38 -4.73 26.38
C GLY A 231 18.89 -6.01 25.68
N MET A 232 18.77 -7.17 26.32
CA MET A 232 19.20 -8.45 25.76
C MET A 232 18.16 -8.96 24.76
N ASN A 233 18.61 -9.22 23.54
CA ASN A 233 17.84 -9.84 22.48
C ASN A 233 18.31 -11.29 22.26
N VAL A 234 17.41 -12.15 21.80
CA VAL A 234 17.71 -13.56 21.48
C VAL A 234 18.50 -13.65 20.18
N ALA A 235 18.15 -12.83 19.20
CA ALA A 235 18.81 -12.76 17.90
C ALA A 235 18.69 -11.34 17.29
N GLY A 236 19.61 -10.98 16.39
CA GLY A 236 19.66 -9.67 15.74
C GLY A 236 20.46 -8.62 16.51
N PRO A 237 20.29 -7.31 16.20
CA PRO A 237 20.97 -6.23 16.91
C PRO A 237 20.48 -6.04 18.35
N TYR A 238 21.39 -5.64 19.24
CA TYR A 238 21.04 -5.13 20.57
C TYR A 238 20.18 -3.86 20.46
N LEU A 239 19.22 -3.71 21.38
CA LEU A 239 18.23 -2.62 21.37
C LEU A 239 18.84 -1.21 21.53
N GLY A 240 20.07 -1.10 22.06
CA GLY A 240 20.82 0.16 22.13
C GLY A 240 21.77 0.43 20.96
N SER A 241 21.80 -0.41 19.92
CA SER A 241 22.76 -0.30 18.83
C SER A 241 22.34 0.72 17.75
N ARG A 242 23.26 1.05 16.85
CA ARG A 242 23.02 1.93 15.69
C ARG A 242 21.99 1.38 14.68
N ALA A 243 21.53 0.14 14.85
CA ALA A 243 20.45 -0.42 14.05
C ALA A 243 19.07 0.16 14.40
N PHE A 244 18.96 0.94 15.48
CA PHE A 244 17.76 1.66 15.85
C PHE A 244 17.95 3.15 15.57
N VAL A 245 17.26 3.67 14.56
CA VAL A 245 17.41 5.05 14.09
C VAL A 245 16.21 5.88 14.53
N PRO A 246 16.38 7.08 15.12
CA PRO A 246 15.27 7.94 15.49
C PRO A 246 14.37 8.27 14.29
N VAL A 247 13.06 8.30 14.50
CA VAL A 247 12.09 8.68 13.48
C VAL A 247 11.67 10.12 13.67
N SER A 248 11.88 10.95 12.66
CA SER A 248 11.46 12.35 12.65
C SER A 248 9.94 12.48 12.50
N LYS A 249 9.31 13.41 13.21
CA LYS A 249 7.88 13.73 13.02
C LYS A 249 7.65 14.31 11.62
N PRO A 250 6.81 13.67 10.77
CA PRO A 250 6.51 14.23 9.45
C PRO A 250 5.76 15.56 9.55
N ARG A 251 6.19 16.54 8.74
CA ARG A 251 5.50 17.81 8.51
C ARG A 251 5.30 17.95 7.01
N VAL A 252 4.07 17.79 6.53
CA VAL A 252 3.83 17.52 5.10
C VAL A 252 3.00 18.61 4.45
N ALA A 253 3.45 19.06 3.28
CA ALA A 253 2.67 19.86 2.35
C ALA A 253 2.23 19.01 1.15
N MET A 254 1.05 19.28 0.61
CA MET A 254 0.52 18.66 -0.60
C MET A 254 0.04 19.75 -1.55
N VAL A 255 0.43 19.66 -2.81
CA VAL A 255 -0.05 20.57 -3.85
C VAL A 255 -1.49 20.23 -4.21
N VAL A 256 -2.34 21.26 -4.30
CA VAL A 256 -3.75 21.18 -4.71
C VAL A 256 -4.07 22.32 -5.69
N GLY A 257 -5.32 22.45 -6.09
CA GLY A 257 -5.80 23.55 -6.95
C GLY A 257 -5.92 23.15 -8.41
N ASP A 258 -6.06 24.16 -9.26
CA ASP A 258 -6.35 23.97 -10.69
C ASP A 258 -5.24 23.18 -11.40
N GLY A 259 -5.66 22.19 -12.19
CA GLY A 259 -4.76 21.28 -12.90
C GLY A 259 -4.24 20.11 -12.07
N ILE A 260 -4.50 20.07 -10.76
CA ILE A 260 -4.16 18.94 -9.89
C ILE A 260 -5.36 17.98 -9.77
N SER A 261 -5.09 16.67 -9.73
CA SER A 261 -6.11 15.64 -9.54
C SER A 261 -6.74 15.76 -8.15
N GLY A 262 -7.98 16.27 -8.11
CA GLY A 262 -8.78 16.31 -6.88
C GLY A 262 -9.07 14.92 -6.30
N TYR A 263 -9.13 13.88 -7.14
CA TYR A 263 -9.29 12.49 -6.69
C TYR A 263 -8.07 12.04 -5.88
N GLU A 264 -6.86 12.18 -6.43
CA GLU A 264 -5.65 11.71 -5.76
C GLU A 264 -5.31 12.57 -4.53
N ALA A 265 -5.51 13.89 -4.61
CA ALA A 265 -5.38 14.76 -3.45
C ALA A 265 -6.38 14.40 -2.34
N GLY A 266 -7.62 14.05 -2.70
CA GLY A 266 -8.65 13.59 -1.78
C GLY A 266 -8.32 12.25 -1.13
N GLU A 267 -7.80 11.30 -1.89
CA GLU A 267 -7.34 9.99 -1.40
C GLU A 267 -6.18 10.14 -0.40
N ILE A 268 -5.17 10.95 -0.72
CA ILE A 268 -4.08 11.28 0.20
C ILE A 268 -4.63 11.93 1.47
N TRP A 269 -5.47 12.95 1.33
CA TRP A 269 -6.02 13.66 2.48
C TRP A 269 -6.84 12.72 3.39
N HIS A 270 -7.73 11.92 2.82
CA HIS A 270 -8.50 10.91 3.57
C HIS A 270 -7.58 9.90 4.26
N LEU A 271 -6.55 9.40 3.58
CA LEU A 271 -5.60 8.45 4.17
C LEU A 271 -4.89 9.05 5.39
N LEU A 272 -4.38 10.28 5.27
CA LEU A 272 -3.65 10.95 6.36
C LEU A 272 -4.57 11.36 7.51
N ASP A 273 -5.75 11.88 7.21
CA ASP A 273 -6.72 12.35 8.20
C ASP A 273 -7.39 11.18 8.94
N THR A 274 -8.02 10.26 8.19
CA THR A 274 -8.86 9.20 8.76
C THR A 274 -8.07 8.01 9.27
N GLN A 275 -6.99 7.60 8.58
CA GLN A 275 -6.19 6.44 9.01
C GLN A 275 -5.09 6.82 10.00
N LEU A 276 -4.43 7.98 9.84
CA LEU A 276 -3.32 8.39 10.71
C LEU A 276 -3.70 9.44 11.77
N GLY A 277 -4.73 10.26 11.52
CA GLY A 277 -4.95 11.47 12.32
C GLY A 277 -3.85 12.52 12.13
N MET A 278 -3.18 12.51 10.97
CA MET A 278 -2.08 13.42 10.65
C MET A 278 -2.57 14.58 9.78
N PRO A 279 -2.36 15.84 10.19
CA PRO A 279 -2.67 17.00 9.36
C PRO A 279 -1.75 17.09 8.14
N VAL A 280 -2.31 17.51 7.01
CA VAL A 280 -1.59 17.85 5.79
C VAL A 280 -1.88 19.29 5.38
N THR A 281 -0.83 20.08 5.15
CA THR A 281 -1.00 21.44 4.62
C THR A 281 -1.30 21.33 3.13
N LYS A 282 -2.45 21.82 2.70
CA LYS A 282 -2.82 21.89 1.28
C LYS A 282 -2.40 23.25 0.74
N VAL A 283 -1.61 23.25 -0.32
CA VAL A 283 -1.06 24.46 -0.93
C VAL A 283 -1.61 24.56 -2.34
N ASP A 284 -2.38 25.61 -2.62
CA ASP A 284 -2.87 25.87 -3.97
C ASP A 284 -1.68 26.11 -4.90
N LEU A 285 -1.71 25.51 -6.10
CA LEU A 285 -0.67 25.65 -7.11
C LEU A 285 -0.38 27.12 -7.45
N LEU A 286 -1.41 27.98 -7.44
CA LEU A 286 -1.28 29.42 -7.70
C LEU A 286 -0.57 30.18 -6.58
N ASP A 287 -0.64 29.68 -5.34
CA ASP A 287 0.04 30.25 -4.17
C ASP A 287 1.37 29.54 -3.87
N PHE A 288 1.78 28.58 -4.70
CA PHE A 288 2.93 27.71 -4.42
C PHE A 288 4.27 28.47 -4.32
N ASP A 289 4.38 29.64 -4.97
CA ASP A 289 5.55 30.52 -4.87
C ASP A 289 5.74 31.09 -3.46
N ARG A 290 4.66 31.20 -2.66
CA ARG A 290 4.70 31.70 -1.28
C ARG A 290 5.06 30.62 -0.27
N LEU A 291 5.04 29.36 -0.67
CA LEU A 291 5.39 28.24 0.20
C LEU A 291 6.85 28.35 0.64
N ARG A 292 7.08 28.27 1.96
CA ARG A 292 8.42 28.13 2.57
C ARG A 292 8.72 26.64 2.79
N PRO A 293 9.48 25.98 1.90
CA PRO A 293 9.70 24.53 1.96
C PRO A 293 10.37 24.07 3.27
N GLU A 294 11.15 24.94 3.92
CA GLU A 294 11.89 24.67 5.16
C GLU A 294 11.00 24.27 6.34
N ASN A 295 9.70 24.60 6.29
CA ASN A 295 8.73 24.22 7.31
C ASN A 295 8.28 22.76 7.22
N TYR A 296 8.67 22.04 6.16
CA TYR A 296 8.18 20.71 5.84
C TYR A 296 9.33 19.70 5.75
N THR A 297 9.03 18.44 6.08
CA THR A 297 9.92 17.31 5.84
C THR A 297 9.69 16.73 4.44
N ALA A 298 8.45 16.81 3.94
CA ALA A 298 8.08 16.33 2.62
C ALA A 298 7.06 17.23 1.91
N ILE A 299 7.15 17.30 0.58
CA ILE A 299 6.16 17.94 -0.30
C ILE A 299 5.64 16.89 -1.28
N ILE A 300 4.32 16.68 -1.29
CA ILE A 300 3.64 15.71 -2.14
C ILE A 300 3.05 16.41 -3.37
N PHE A 301 3.30 15.81 -4.53
CA PHE A 301 2.81 16.22 -5.84
C PHE A 301 1.90 15.09 -6.39
N PRO A 302 0.57 15.17 -6.18
CA PRO A 302 -0.37 14.27 -6.83
C PRO A 302 -0.29 14.32 -8.35
N SER A 303 -0.96 13.41 -9.07
CA SER A 303 -1.10 13.54 -10.52
C SER A 303 -1.72 14.89 -10.89
N GLY A 304 -1.15 15.57 -11.89
CA GLY A 304 -1.63 16.88 -12.31
C GLY A 304 -0.73 17.52 -13.36
N ASN A 305 -1.17 18.68 -13.84
CA ASN A 305 -0.40 19.55 -14.71
C ASN A 305 0.26 20.65 -13.88
N TYR A 306 1.59 20.59 -13.80
CA TYR A 306 2.42 21.54 -13.05
C TYR A 306 3.09 22.60 -13.95
N SER A 307 2.58 22.83 -15.15
CA SER A 307 3.12 23.84 -16.09
C SER A 307 3.08 25.27 -15.56
N ALA A 308 2.24 25.56 -14.56
CA ALA A 308 2.21 26.84 -13.88
C ALA A 308 3.45 27.09 -12.99
N LEU A 309 4.17 26.04 -12.58
CA LEU A 309 5.41 26.19 -11.82
C LEU A 309 6.54 26.65 -12.73
N LYS A 310 7.09 27.82 -12.41
CA LYS A 310 8.22 28.43 -13.13
C LYS A 310 9.56 27.75 -12.79
N GLN A 311 10.54 27.91 -13.67
CA GLN A 311 11.85 27.24 -13.55
C GLN A 311 12.65 27.63 -12.30
N ASP A 312 12.62 28.91 -11.93
CA ASP A 312 13.15 29.45 -10.68
C ASP A 312 12.54 28.77 -9.44
N ARG A 313 11.25 28.47 -9.47
CA ARG A 313 10.59 27.73 -8.39
C ARG A 313 10.98 26.26 -8.37
N ILE A 314 11.09 25.61 -9.53
CA ILE A 314 11.59 24.24 -9.67
C ILE A 314 13.01 24.12 -9.10
N GLU A 315 13.89 25.07 -9.42
CA GLU A 315 15.26 25.11 -8.90
C GLU A 315 15.29 25.38 -7.38
N THR A 316 14.37 26.20 -6.86
CA THR A 316 14.19 26.38 -5.41
C THR A 316 13.84 25.06 -4.72
N LEU A 317 12.92 24.28 -5.27
CA LEU A 317 12.55 22.97 -4.74
C LEU A 317 13.72 21.99 -4.81
N LYS A 318 14.46 21.96 -5.92
CA LYS A 318 15.64 21.12 -6.09
C LYS A 318 16.71 21.46 -5.04
N ASN A 319 16.93 22.74 -4.78
CA ASN A 319 17.88 23.20 -3.76
C ASN A 319 17.41 22.90 -2.33
N TRP A 320 16.11 22.99 -2.04
CA TRP A 320 15.57 22.56 -0.76
C TRP A 320 15.72 21.05 -0.57
N ALA A 321 15.35 20.26 -1.57
CA ALA A 321 15.52 18.81 -1.54
C ALA A 321 17.01 18.45 -1.38
N SER A 322 17.93 19.15 -2.05
CA SER A 322 19.37 18.88 -1.93
C SER A 322 19.95 19.05 -0.51
N ARG A 323 19.23 19.77 0.36
CA ARG A 323 19.57 19.97 1.78
C ARG A 323 18.93 18.94 2.73
N GLY A 324 18.19 17.96 2.22
CA GLY A 324 17.57 16.88 3.02
C GLY A 324 16.04 16.78 2.90
N GLY A 325 15.41 17.69 2.15
CA GLY A 325 13.97 17.63 1.88
C GLY A 325 13.57 16.42 1.03
N THR A 326 12.32 15.99 1.16
CA THR A 326 11.76 14.87 0.38
C THR A 326 10.68 15.38 -0.57
N LEU A 327 10.84 15.11 -1.86
CA LEU A 327 9.78 15.32 -2.86
C LEU A 327 9.08 13.98 -3.12
N ILE A 328 7.75 13.94 -3.13
CA ILE A 328 6.98 12.72 -3.40
C ILE A 328 6.12 12.97 -4.64
N PHE A 329 6.37 12.22 -5.70
CA PHE A 329 5.65 12.31 -6.97
C PHE A 329 4.81 11.05 -7.20
N MET A 330 3.62 11.22 -7.78
CA MET A 330 2.67 10.17 -8.08
C MET A 330 2.16 10.31 -9.52
N ARG A 331 2.26 9.22 -10.31
CA ARG A 331 1.74 9.13 -11.68
C ARG A 331 2.20 10.27 -12.59
N GLN A 332 1.30 11.12 -13.08
CA GLN A 332 1.67 12.18 -14.04
C GLN A 332 2.70 13.17 -13.49
N SER A 333 2.78 13.36 -12.18
CA SER A 333 3.81 14.23 -11.60
C SER A 333 5.20 13.57 -11.62
N VAL A 334 5.30 12.23 -11.64
CA VAL A 334 6.56 11.53 -11.94
C VAL A 334 7.01 11.86 -13.35
N ALA A 335 6.10 11.75 -14.33
CA ALA A 335 6.41 12.09 -15.72
C ALA A 335 6.80 13.57 -15.89
N TRP A 336 6.17 14.48 -15.13
CA TRP A 336 6.57 15.88 -15.06
C TRP A 336 7.97 16.05 -14.47
N ALA A 337 8.28 15.42 -13.33
CA ALA A 337 9.58 15.52 -12.67
C ALA A 337 10.72 15.03 -13.58
N VAL A 338 10.51 13.93 -14.29
CA VAL A 338 11.46 13.41 -15.30
C VAL A 338 11.66 14.42 -16.43
N ARG A 339 10.58 14.97 -17.01
CA ARG A 339 10.67 15.95 -18.10
C ARG A 339 11.33 17.26 -17.69
N GLN A 340 11.20 17.69 -16.43
CA GLN A 340 11.85 18.89 -15.91
C GLN A 340 13.32 18.67 -15.51
N GLY A 341 13.83 17.43 -15.57
CA GLY A 341 15.18 17.12 -15.10
C GLY A 341 15.36 17.31 -13.58
N LEU A 342 14.26 17.20 -12.82
CA LEU A 342 14.30 17.18 -11.35
C LEU A 342 14.93 15.88 -10.83
N VAL A 343 14.75 14.80 -11.59
CA VAL A 343 15.17 13.45 -11.26
C VAL A 343 15.85 12.82 -12.48
N LYS A 344 16.62 11.75 -12.30
CA LYS A 344 17.50 11.19 -13.35
C LYS A 344 16.87 10.04 -14.14
N GLU A 345 15.72 9.56 -13.70
CA GLU A 345 15.05 8.39 -14.26
C GLU A 345 14.55 8.66 -15.68
N HIS A 346 14.40 7.59 -16.46
CA HIS A 346 14.09 7.67 -17.89
C HIS A 346 12.79 6.96 -18.22
N PHE A 347 12.08 7.47 -19.23
CA PHE A 347 10.94 6.77 -19.79
C PHE A 347 11.41 5.53 -20.54
N LYS A 348 10.73 4.41 -20.30
CA LYS A 348 10.95 3.18 -21.06
C LYS A 348 10.54 3.41 -22.50
N LYS A 349 11.41 3.02 -23.44
CA LYS A 349 11.16 3.19 -24.87
C LYS A 349 10.37 2.01 -25.44
N PRO A 350 9.44 2.23 -26.38
CA PRO A 350 8.77 1.15 -27.08
C PRO A 350 9.78 0.29 -27.85
N PRO A 351 9.53 -1.02 -28.01
CA PRO A 351 10.33 -1.87 -28.87
C PRO A 351 10.43 -1.25 -30.28
N LYS A 352 11.63 -1.27 -30.89
CA LYS A 352 11.83 -0.73 -32.23
C LYS A 352 10.94 -1.50 -33.23
N SER A 353 10.05 -0.81 -33.93
CA SER A 353 9.26 -1.40 -35.02
C SER A 353 10.21 -1.93 -36.11
N LYS A 354 10.02 -3.18 -36.54
CA LYS A 354 10.85 -3.83 -37.56
C LYS A 354 10.79 -3.14 -38.93
N ASN A 355 9.75 -2.35 -39.21
CA ASN A 355 9.56 -1.63 -40.47
C ASN A 355 9.11 -0.19 -40.16
N GLY A 356 9.98 0.79 -40.33
CA GLY A 356 9.77 2.20 -39.94
C GLY A 356 8.65 2.98 -40.66
N LYS A 357 7.69 2.32 -41.32
CA LYS A 357 6.51 2.95 -41.93
C LYS A 357 5.27 2.66 -41.07
N PRO A 358 4.48 3.69 -40.70
CA PRO A 358 3.24 3.48 -39.96
C PRO A 358 2.27 2.65 -40.81
N ARG A 359 1.70 1.59 -40.22
CA ARG A 359 0.67 0.78 -40.87
C ARG A 359 -0.59 1.61 -41.05
N ARG A 360 -1.13 1.66 -42.27
CA ARG A 360 -2.43 2.30 -42.55
C ARG A 360 -3.55 1.42 -42.01
N PHE A 361 -4.49 2.04 -41.30
CA PHE A 361 -5.71 1.41 -40.79
C PHE A 361 -6.94 2.16 -41.30
N ASP A 362 -8.07 1.47 -41.37
CA ASP A 362 -9.34 2.10 -41.75
C ASP A 362 -9.84 3.00 -40.62
N PHE A 363 -10.26 4.21 -40.98
CA PHE A 363 -10.69 5.24 -40.04
C PHE A 363 -11.83 4.78 -39.13
N GLY A 364 -12.76 3.94 -39.64
CA GLY A 364 -13.86 3.38 -38.86
C GLY A 364 -13.41 2.54 -37.66
N THR A 365 -12.20 1.99 -37.68
CA THR A 365 -11.63 1.19 -36.57
C THR A 365 -10.81 2.04 -35.58
N ALA A 366 -10.66 3.35 -35.82
CA ALA A 366 -9.75 4.19 -35.06
C ALA A 366 -10.17 4.38 -33.61
N ARG A 367 -11.48 4.32 -33.30
CA ARG A 367 -11.97 4.40 -31.92
C ARG A 367 -11.63 3.13 -31.15
N ASP A 368 -11.97 1.96 -31.69
CA ASP A 368 -11.78 0.67 -31.02
C ASP A 368 -10.29 0.36 -30.85
N ARG A 369 -9.46 0.64 -31.86
CA ARG A 369 -8.00 0.48 -31.77
C ARG A 369 -7.37 1.39 -30.72
N ARG A 370 -7.82 2.65 -30.62
CA ARG A 370 -7.34 3.57 -29.57
C ARG A 370 -7.85 3.18 -28.19
N GLY A 371 -9.10 2.75 -28.10
CA GLY A 371 -9.71 2.26 -26.86
C GLY A 371 -8.99 1.03 -26.31
N ALA A 372 -8.66 0.07 -27.18
CA ALA A 372 -7.92 -1.13 -26.80
C ALA A 372 -6.51 -0.83 -26.27
N LEU A 373 -5.87 0.25 -26.75
CA LEU A 373 -4.56 0.71 -26.26
C LEU A 373 -4.66 1.47 -24.92
N ALA A 374 -5.86 1.84 -24.46
CA ALA A 374 -6.00 2.45 -23.16
C ALA A 374 -5.67 1.44 -22.05
N VAL A 375 -4.87 1.85 -21.08
CA VAL A 375 -4.65 1.06 -19.86
C VAL A 375 -5.83 1.30 -18.93
N GLY A 376 -6.94 0.62 -19.21
CA GLY A 376 -8.20 0.69 -18.46
C GLY A 376 -8.12 -0.10 -17.15
N GLY A 377 -7.36 0.42 -16.17
CA GLY A 377 -7.37 -0.02 -14.78
C GLY A 377 -7.25 -1.52 -14.54
N SER A 378 -6.02 -1.99 -14.38
CA SER A 378 -5.69 -3.41 -14.20
C SER A 378 -4.74 -3.60 -13.02
N ILE A 379 -4.64 -4.83 -12.51
CA ILE A 379 -3.79 -5.18 -11.37
C ILE A 379 -2.58 -5.96 -11.87
N TYR A 380 -1.40 -5.53 -11.42
CA TYR A 380 -0.13 -6.07 -11.86
C TYR A 380 0.73 -6.50 -10.68
N LEU A 381 1.53 -7.54 -10.86
CA LEU A 381 2.46 -8.08 -9.89
C LEU A 381 3.80 -7.36 -9.97
N THR A 382 4.27 -6.92 -8.81
CA THR A 382 5.62 -6.38 -8.63
C THR A 382 6.47 -7.26 -7.72
N SER A 383 7.78 -7.22 -7.94
CA SER A 383 8.82 -7.67 -7.03
C SER A 383 9.30 -6.49 -6.20
N LEU A 384 9.22 -6.62 -4.88
CA LEU A 384 9.51 -5.62 -3.88
C LEU A 384 10.79 -6.01 -3.12
N ASP A 385 11.68 -5.04 -2.92
CA ASP A 385 12.78 -5.16 -1.97
C ASP A 385 12.30 -4.82 -0.55
N ILE A 386 11.90 -5.84 0.20
CA ILE A 386 11.41 -5.70 1.59
C ILE A 386 12.48 -5.28 2.60
N THR A 387 13.75 -5.18 2.19
CA THR A 387 14.84 -4.66 3.04
C THR A 387 15.02 -3.15 2.89
N HIS A 388 14.42 -2.55 1.86
CA HIS A 388 14.45 -1.13 1.62
C HIS A 388 13.49 -0.39 2.58
N PRO A 389 13.84 0.78 3.14
CA PRO A 389 12.98 1.49 4.10
C PRO A 389 11.58 1.83 3.62
N LEU A 390 11.42 2.09 2.31
CA LEU A 390 10.09 2.28 1.70
C LEU A 390 9.22 1.01 1.71
N ALA A 391 9.80 -0.17 1.94
CA ALA A 391 9.12 -1.46 2.02
C ALA A 391 9.15 -2.08 3.43
N PHE A 392 9.53 -1.32 4.46
CA PHE A 392 9.45 -1.81 5.84
C PHE A 392 8.01 -2.21 6.21
N GLY A 393 7.87 -3.29 6.97
CA GLY A 393 6.58 -3.90 7.36
C GLY A 393 5.96 -4.85 6.33
N TYR A 394 6.59 -5.05 5.15
CA TYR A 394 6.21 -6.11 4.22
C TYR A 394 6.98 -7.41 4.51
N HIS A 395 6.29 -8.54 4.39
CA HIS A 395 6.86 -9.89 4.60
C HIS A 395 6.97 -10.71 3.32
N ARG A 396 6.41 -10.21 2.23
CA ARG A 396 6.41 -10.86 0.92
C ARG A 396 7.01 -9.92 -0.11
N ARG A 397 7.83 -10.47 -1.00
CA ARG A 397 8.40 -9.72 -2.13
C ARG A 397 7.41 -9.51 -3.27
N GLN A 398 6.30 -10.22 -3.27
CA GLN A 398 5.27 -10.09 -4.29
C GLN A 398 4.20 -9.11 -3.82
N LEU A 399 3.99 -8.03 -4.57
CA LEU A 399 3.00 -7.00 -4.23
C LEU A 399 2.13 -6.66 -5.45
N PRO A 400 0.79 -6.82 -5.36
CA PRO A 400 -0.14 -6.33 -6.36
C PRO A 400 -0.23 -4.79 -6.37
N VAL A 401 -0.16 -4.19 -7.56
CA VAL A 401 -0.26 -2.75 -7.79
C VAL A 401 -1.34 -2.47 -8.84
N TYR A 402 -2.19 -1.49 -8.55
CA TYR A 402 -3.21 -1.02 -9.49
C TYR A 402 -2.64 0.02 -10.45
N ARG A 403 -2.97 -0.10 -11.73
CA ARG A 403 -2.50 0.84 -12.75
C ARG A 403 -3.57 1.12 -13.80
N ASN A 404 -3.78 2.41 -14.06
CA ASN A 404 -4.70 2.95 -15.07
C ASN A 404 -4.07 4.10 -15.89
N HIS A 405 -2.83 3.92 -16.34
CA HIS A 405 -2.11 4.89 -17.20
C HIS A 405 -0.96 4.22 -17.98
N ASP A 406 -0.36 4.98 -18.88
CA ASP A 406 0.66 4.58 -19.86
C ASP A 406 2.05 5.19 -19.59
N ILE A 407 2.36 5.52 -18.33
CA ILE A 407 3.67 6.09 -17.94
C ILE A 407 4.63 4.97 -17.59
N PHE A 408 5.53 4.61 -18.48
CA PHE A 408 6.49 3.54 -18.27
C PHE A 408 7.86 4.14 -17.93
N ILE A 409 8.42 3.77 -16.78
CA ILE A 409 9.73 4.23 -16.30
C ILE A 409 10.69 3.05 -16.27
N GLU A 410 11.92 3.23 -16.76
CA GLU A 410 12.96 2.22 -16.67
C GLU A 410 13.39 2.05 -15.21
N PRO A 411 13.85 0.85 -14.80
CA PRO A 411 14.59 0.71 -13.55
C PRO A 411 15.71 1.75 -13.46
N SER A 412 15.97 2.25 -12.27
CA SER A 412 17.06 3.18 -12.03
C SER A 412 18.42 2.54 -12.37
N GLU A 413 19.33 3.34 -12.92
CA GLU A 413 20.74 2.95 -13.13
C GLU A 413 21.44 2.59 -11.81
N ASN A 414 21.08 3.26 -10.70
CA ASN A 414 21.52 2.82 -9.37
C ASN A 414 20.74 1.55 -8.96
N PRO A 415 21.44 0.44 -8.67
CA PRO A 415 20.82 -0.87 -8.43
C PRO A 415 19.97 -0.94 -7.16
N TYR A 416 20.13 0.01 -6.23
CA TYR A 416 19.39 0.06 -4.97
C TYR A 416 18.20 1.03 -5.01
N SER A 417 18.04 1.77 -6.10
CA SER A 417 17.05 2.86 -6.20
C SER A 417 15.72 2.42 -6.82
N THR A 418 15.64 1.20 -7.36
CA THR A 418 14.38 0.59 -7.79
C THR A 418 13.82 -0.27 -6.67
N VAL A 419 12.83 0.24 -5.94
CA VAL A 419 12.26 -0.42 -4.75
C VAL A 419 11.24 -1.49 -5.14
N ALA A 420 10.39 -1.18 -6.11
CA ALA A 420 9.42 -2.11 -6.68
C ALA A 420 9.52 -2.13 -8.20
N GLN A 421 9.65 -3.32 -8.76
CA GLN A 421 9.76 -3.57 -10.20
C GLN A 421 8.68 -4.54 -10.65
N TYR A 422 8.02 -4.27 -11.78
CA TYR A 422 7.09 -5.21 -12.38
C TYR A 422 7.80 -6.50 -12.81
N THR A 423 7.15 -7.66 -12.63
CA THR A 423 7.72 -8.95 -13.03
C THR A 423 7.70 -9.15 -14.55
N ASP A 424 8.32 -10.22 -15.04
CA ASP A 424 8.27 -10.64 -16.45
C ASP A 424 6.86 -11.04 -16.92
N ALA A 425 6.01 -11.48 -15.99
CA ALA A 425 4.60 -11.83 -16.21
C ALA A 425 3.72 -11.04 -15.24
N PRO A 426 3.53 -9.73 -15.48
CA PRO A 426 3.00 -8.84 -14.46
C PRO A 426 1.48 -8.88 -14.35
N LEU A 427 0.72 -9.23 -15.39
CA LEU A 427 -0.75 -9.15 -15.32
C LEU A 427 -1.34 -10.15 -14.31
N LEU A 428 -2.05 -9.64 -13.31
CA LEU A 428 -2.81 -10.45 -12.34
C LEU A 428 -4.31 -10.45 -12.67
N ASP A 429 -4.90 -9.26 -12.86
CA ASP A 429 -6.34 -9.07 -13.06
C ASP A 429 -6.56 -7.90 -14.04
N GLY A 430 -7.61 -7.99 -14.85
CA GLY A 430 -7.98 -6.97 -15.83
C GLY A 430 -7.44 -7.20 -17.24
N TYR A 431 -7.77 -6.26 -18.11
CA TYR A 431 -7.40 -6.24 -19.52
C TYR A 431 -6.17 -5.36 -19.77
N ILE A 432 -5.33 -5.77 -20.70
CA ILE A 432 -4.21 -4.95 -21.18
C ILE A 432 -3.86 -5.32 -22.61
N HIS A 433 -3.61 -4.32 -23.46
CA HIS A 433 -3.11 -4.57 -24.80
C HIS A 433 -1.72 -5.21 -24.76
N PRO A 434 -1.39 -6.18 -25.64
CA PRO A 434 -0.07 -6.82 -25.68
C PRO A 434 1.11 -5.85 -25.74
N ASP A 435 0.99 -4.76 -26.53
CA ASP A 435 2.05 -3.74 -26.64
C ASP A 435 2.31 -3.05 -25.30
N ASN A 436 1.26 -2.71 -24.55
CA ASN A 436 1.40 -2.09 -23.23
C ASN A 436 1.89 -3.11 -22.20
N LEU A 437 1.46 -4.37 -22.29
CA LEU A 437 1.95 -5.44 -21.42
C LEU A 437 3.47 -5.57 -21.56
N GLU A 438 4.00 -5.52 -22.78
CA GLU A 438 5.45 -5.54 -23.04
C GLU A 438 6.17 -4.33 -22.44
N MET A 439 5.53 -3.16 -22.46
CA MET A 439 6.04 -1.97 -21.79
C MET A 439 6.04 -2.10 -20.26
N ILE A 440 5.05 -2.77 -19.66
CA ILE A 440 4.99 -2.96 -18.19
C ILE A 440 6.08 -3.92 -17.70
N LYS A 441 6.36 -5.01 -18.43
CA LYS A 441 7.36 -6.02 -18.02
C LYS A 441 8.68 -5.38 -17.61
N ASN A 442 9.19 -5.73 -16.42
CA ASN A 442 10.47 -5.25 -15.88
C ASN A 442 10.61 -3.73 -15.77
N SER A 443 9.54 -2.96 -15.95
CA SER A 443 9.54 -1.52 -15.68
C SER A 443 9.43 -1.25 -14.19
N ALA A 444 9.77 -0.04 -13.76
CA ALA A 444 9.71 0.34 -12.36
C ALA A 444 8.27 0.74 -11.94
N SER A 445 7.91 0.42 -10.70
CA SER A 445 6.67 0.87 -10.05
C SER A 445 6.93 1.87 -8.92
N LEU A 446 8.03 1.69 -8.16
CA LEU A 446 8.47 2.61 -7.11
C LEU A 446 9.98 2.81 -7.17
N LEU A 447 10.42 4.06 -7.23
CA LEU A 447 11.84 4.45 -7.25
C LEU A 447 12.17 5.52 -6.20
N VAL A 448 13.46 5.60 -5.84
CA VAL A 448 14.03 6.72 -5.08
C VAL A 448 15.17 7.36 -5.86
N SER A 449 15.01 8.61 -6.25
CA SER A 449 16.05 9.41 -6.88
C SER A 449 16.81 10.21 -5.83
N ARG A 450 18.13 10.00 -5.73
CA ARG A 450 18.98 10.74 -4.80
C ARG A 450 19.19 12.19 -5.27
N LEU A 451 18.86 13.14 -4.42
CA LEU A 451 19.09 14.57 -4.62
C LEU A 451 20.07 15.08 -3.56
N SER A 452 21.37 14.83 -3.75
CA SER A 452 22.40 15.14 -2.75
C SER A 452 22.07 14.56 -1.37
N ARG A 453 21.77 15.38 -0.35
CA ARG A 453 21.36 14.90 1.00
C ARG A 453 19.88 14.54 1.10
N GLY A 454 19.06 14.97 0.14
CA GLY A 454 17.65 14.62 0.07
C GLY A 454 17.33 13.70 -1.08
N ARG A 455 16.05 13.66 -1.45
CA ARG A 455 15.53 12.64 -2.37
C ARG A 455 14.21 13.04 -3.02
N ALA A 456 13.93 12.38 -4.14
CA ALA A 456 12.62 12.32 -4.74
C ALA A 456 12.13 10.86 -4.76
N ILE A 457 10.92 10.61 -4.25
CA ILE A 457 10.27 9.31 -4.27
C ILE A 457 9.26 9.32 -5.42
N LEU A 458 9.38 8.37 -6.33
CA LEU A 458 8.58 8.28 -7.55
C LEU A 458 7.65 7.09 -7.46
N PHE A 459 6.39 7.34 -7.08
CA PHE A 459 5.31 6.38 -7.23
C PHE A 459 4.80 6.45 -8.67
N VAL A 460 5.23 5.50 -9.51
CA VAL A 460 4.81 5.48 -10.92
C VAL A 460 3.30 5.27 -11.00
N ASP A 461 2.74 4.49 -10.08
CA ASP A 461 1.31 4.24 -9.92
C ASP A 461 0.76 4.96 -8.68
N ASN A 462 -0.56 4.94 -8.46
CA ASN A 462 -1.17 5.58 -7.28
C ASN A 462 -1.21 4.60 -6.09
N PRO A 463 -0.41 4.80 -5.02
CA PRO A 463 -0.40 3.91 -3.86
C PRO A 463 -1.66 3.97 -3.00
N ASN A 464 -2.54 4.97 -3.19
CA ASN A 464 -3.67 5.27 -2.30
C ASN A 464 -5.04 5.12 -3.00
N PHE A 465 -5.07 4.44 -4.13
CA PHE A 465 -6.20 4.41 -5.05
C PHE A 465 -7.56 4.16 -4.36
N ARG A 466 -8.48 5.12 -4.53
CA ARG A 466 -9.88 5.12 -4.06
C ARG A 466 -10.10 4.78 -2.59
N GLY A 467 -9.09 4.95 -1.74
CA GLY A 467 -9.20 4.68 -0.30
C GLY A 467 -9.43 3.21 0.08
N PHE A 468 -9.39 2.27 -0.87
CA PHE A 468 -9.54 0.83 -0.60
C PHE A 468 -8.29 0.01 -0.96
N TRP A 469 -7.26 0.64 -1.51
CA TRP A 469 -6.01 -0.04 -1.87
C TRP A 469 -5.04 -0.16 -0.69
N TYR A 470 -5.41 -0.97 0.30
CA TYR A 470 -4.63 -1.17 1.54
C TYR A 470 -3.23 -1.72 1.28
N GLY A 471 -3.03 -2.49 0.20
CA GLY A 471 -1.80 -3.19 -0.11
C GLY A 471 -0.60 -2.26 -0.33
N THR A 472 -0.76 -1.11 -0.98
CA THR A 472 0.34 -0.16 -1.28
C THR A 472 0.36 1.07 -0.36
N ASN A 473 -0.69 1.31 0.44
CA ASN A 473 -0.74 2.42 1.39
C ASN A 473 0.49 2.46 2.33
N ARG A 474 1.02 1.30 2.72
CA ARG A 474 2.22 1.21 3.56
C ARG A 474 3.47 1.77 2.88
N LEU A 475 3.63 1.61 1.56
CA LEU A 475 4.72 2.25 0.82
C LEU A 475 4.63 3.78 0.96
N PHE A 476 3.42 4.34 0.88
CA PHE A 476 3.18 5.77 1.04
C PHE A 476 3.46 6.25 2.48
N PHE A 477 3.03 5.49 3.50
CA PHE A 477 3.39 5.78 4.89
C PHE A 477 4.91 5.76 5.10
N ASN A 478 5.60 4.74 4.57
CA ASN A 478 7.05 4.64 4.67
C ASN A 478 7.75 5.81 3.95
N ALA A 479 7.19 6.34 2.87
CA ALA A 479 7.71 7.56 2.21
C ALA A 479 7.59 8.82 3.08
N LEU A 480 6.72 8.84 4.10
CA LEU A 480 6.59 9.97 5.02
C LEU A 480 7.45 9.81 6.27
N PHE A 481 7.54 8.58 6.82
CA PHE A 481 8.27 8.32 8.06
C PHE A 481 9.73 7.89 7.85
N PHE A 482 10.06 7.24 6.73
CA PHE A 482 11.36 6.59 6.51
C PHE A 482 12.12 7.10 5.29
N ALA A 483 11.67 8.17 4.64
CA ALA A 483 12.40 8.75 3.51
C ALA A 483 13.85 9.09 3.86
N GLU A 484 14.13 9.58 5.07
CA GLU A 484 15.50 9.88 5.51
C GLU A 484 16.40 8.64 5.59
N LEU A 485 15.82 7.46 5.72
CA LEU A 485 16.55 6.18 5.73
C LEU A 485 16.72 5.61 4.32
N SER A 486 15.94 6.05 3.34
CA SER A 486 15.85 5.47 1.99
C SER A 486 16.88 6.03 1.01
N ASP A 487 17.90 6.74 1.49
CA ASP A 487 18.97 7.25 0.64
C ASP A 487 19.78 6.05 0.09
N PRO A 488 19.81 5.83 -1.23
CA PRO A 488 20.57 4.73 -1.78
C PRO A 488 22.06 4.95 -1.52
N PRO A 489 22.84 3.87 -1.28
CA PRO A 489 24.30 3.96 -1.25
C PRO A 489 24.81 4.68 -2.50
N GLY A 490 25.88 5.47 -2.35
CA GLY A 490 26.52 6.12 -3.49
C GLY A 490 26.88 5.07 -4.53
N GLY A 491 26.44 5.27 -5.77
CA GLY A 491 26.73 4.38 -6.90
C GLY A 491 28.21 4.49 -7.25
N GLY A 492 29.02 3.61 -6.67
CA GLY A 492 30.37 3.33 -7.10
C GLY A 492 30.50 1.82 -7.23
N GLU A 493 30.50 1.34 -8.46
CA GLU A 493 31.38 0.23 -8.83
C GLU A 493 32.71 0.83 -9.34
#